data_AF-A0A4S2T145-F1
#
_entry.id   AF-A0A4S2T145-F1
#
_cell.length_a   1.000
_cell.length_b   1.000
_cell.length_c   1.000
_cell.angle_alpha   90.00
_cell.angle_beta   90.00
_cell.angle_gamma   90.00
#
_symmetry.space_group_name_H-M   'P 1'
#
loop_
_entity.id
_entity.type
_entity.pdbx_description
1 polymer ?
#
loop_
_entity_poly.entity_id
_entity_poly.type
_entity_poly.pdbx_seq_one_letter_code
_entity_poly.pdbx_strand_id
1 'polypeptide(L)'
;MPGRGAAHRVSGRFGRSPELDATSRLFRRFAEILTTRSGHRKDWIGAVRAEDLPGLHSFATGLEKDWDAVTQGLSSRWNSGAVEGSVNHIKMIKCQMFGRAKLPLLRKRVPPTARQPGVTSASCA
;
A
#
# COMPACT_ATOMS: atom_id res chain seq x y z
N MET A 1 19.74 -14.17 -13.68
CA MET A 1 18.37 -14.69 -13.44
C MET A 1 17.55 -13.67 -12.66
N PRO A 2 16.76 -12.79 -13.30
CA PRO A 2 15.83 -11.93 -12.59
C PRO A 2 14.39 -12.41 -12.78
N GLY A 3 13.70 -12.64 -11.67
CA GLY A 3 12.26 -12.88 -11.63
C GLY A 3 11.62 -12.13 -10.48
N ARG A 4 10.48 -11.50 -10.79
CA ARG A 4 9.31 -11.12 -9.96
C ARG A 4 9.01 -9.63 -9.95
N GLY A 5 7.84 -9.34 -10.53
CA GLY A 5 7.21 -8.03 -10.54
C GLY A 5 6.39 -7.79 -11.80
N ALA A 6 5.72 -8.82 -12.34
CA ALA A 6 4.70 -8.58 -13.37
C ALA A 6 3.54 -7.85 -12.67
N ALA A 7 3.59 -6.52 -12.70
CA ALA A 7 2.39 -5.72 -12.58
C ALA A 7 1.42 -6.27 -13.63
N HIS A 8 0.36 -6.93 -13.19
CA HIS A 8 -0.71 -7.35 -14.08
C HIS A 8 -1.23 -6.08 -14.75
N ARG A 9 -0.76 -5.85 -15.98
CA ARG A 9 -1.13 -4.70 -16.79
C ARG A 9 -2.59 -4.88 -17.15
N VAL A 10 -3.48 -4.28 -16.35
CA VAL A 10 -4.90 -4.13 -16.72
C VAL A 10 -4.93 -3.10 -17.84
N SER A 11 -4.61 -3.53 -19.06
CA SER A 11 -4.73 -2.74 -20.28
C SER A 11 -5.40 -3.65 -21.29
N GLY A 12 -6.69 -3.43 -21.53
CA GLY A 12 -7.37 -4.15 -22.60
C GLY A 12 -8.89 -4.25 -22.54
N ARG A 13 -9.60 -3.70 -21.55
CA ARG A 13 -11.08 -3.82 -21.48
C ARG A 13 -11.87 -2.56 -21.07
N PHE A 14 -11.26 -1.38 -21.07
CA PHE A 14 -11.96 -0.15 -20.66
C PHE A 14 -12.85 0.48 -21.74
N GLY A 15 -12.73 0.06 -23.01
CA GLY A 15 -13.54 0.60 -24.11
C GLY A 15 -15.04 0.24 -24.07
N ARG A 16 -15.50 -0.52 -23.06
CA ARG A 16 -16.90 -0.94 -22.91
C ARG A 16 -17.68 -0.19 -21.82
N SER A 17 -17.00 0.51 -20.90
CA SER A 17 -17.66 1.29 -19.87
C SER A 17 -16.85 2.56 -19.57
N PRO A 18 -17.43 3.77 -19.77
CA PRO A 18 -16.76 5.02 -19.46
C PRO A 18 -16.41 5.14 -17.97
N GLU A 19 -17.21 4.52 -17.10
CA GLU A 19 -16.99 4.49 -15.64
C GLU A 19 -15.70 3.75 -15.26
N LEU A 20 -15.42 2.61 -15.92
CA LEU A 20 -14.20 1.83 -15.66
C LEU A 20 -12.96 2.53 -16.21
N ASP A 21 -13.08 3.27 -17.31
CA ASP A 21 -11.99 4.08 -17.85
C ASP A 21 -11.66 5.26 -16.92
N ALA A 22 -12.68 5.97 -16.43
CA ALA A 22 -12.54 7.03 -15.44
C ALA A 22 -11.89 6.52 -14.15
N THR A 23 -12.36 5.38 -13.66
CA THR A 23 -11.78 4.70 -12.49
C THR A 23 -10.31 4.35 -12.73
N SER A 24 -9.97 3.73 -13.86
CA SER A 24 -8.59 3.33 -14.17
C SER A 24 -7.65 4.53 -14.26
N ARG A 25 -8.09 5.63 -14.88
CA ARG A 25 -7.35 6.90 -14.95
C ARG A 25 -7.06 7.46 -13.57
N LEU A 26 -8.08 7.55 -12.70
CA LEU A 26 -7.92 8.06 -11.34
C LEU A 26 -6.99 7.17 -10.50
N PHE A 27 -7.10 5.85 -10.60
CA PHE A 27 -6.19 4.94 -9.91
C PHE A 27 -4.74 5.05 -10.38
N ARG A 28 -4.50 5.21 -11.69
CA ARG A 28 -3.13 5.42 -12.21
C ARG A 28 -2.52 6.71 -11.67
N ARG A 29 -3.29 7.81 -11.69
CA ARG A 29 -2.85 9.09 -11.11
C ARG A 29 -2.58 8.97 -9.61
N PHE A 30 -3.38 8.19 -8.88
CA PHE A 30 -3.12 7.91 -7.47
C PHE A 30 -1.84 7.10 -7.26
N ALA A 31 -1.60 6.07 -8.08
CA ALA A 31 -0.38 5.28 -8.01
C ALA A 31 0.87 6.13 -8.28
N GLU A 32 0.80 7.07 -9.22
CA GLU A 32 1.87 8.06 -9.47
C GLU A 32 2.13 8.95 -8.25
N ILE A 33 1.08 9.40 -7.55
CA ILE A 33 1.23 10.17 -6.30
C ILE A 33 1.95 9.34 -5.23
N LEU A 34 1.60 8.07 -5.08
CA LEU A 34 2.23 7.17 -4.11
C LEU A 34 3.70 6.88 -4.42
N THR A 35 4.06 6.71 -5.70
CA THR A 35 5.45 6.42 -6.11
C THR A 35 6.33 7.66 -6.07
N THR A 36 5.82 8.81 -6.50
CA THR A 36 6.56 10.08 -6.50
C THR A 36 6.55 10.77 -5.15
N ARG A 37 5.68 10.34 -4.22
CA ARG A 37 5.46 10.95 -2.90
C ARG A 37 5.13 12.45 -3.00
N SER A 38 4.49 12.85 -4.11
CA SER A 38 4.20 14.26 -4.43
C SER A 38 3.06 14.84 -3.60
N GLY A 39 3.06 16.16 -3.41
CA GLY A 39 2.13 16.90 -2.55
C GLY A 39 0.72 17.12 -3.12
N HIS A 40 0.47 16.77 -4.39
CA HIS A 40 -0.75 17.09 -5.15
C HIS A 40 -1.94 16.16 -4.84
N ARG A 41 -1.99 15.64 -3.62
CA ARG A 41 -2.95 14.60 -3.20
C ARG A 41 -4.36 15.15 -2.93
N LYS A 42 -4.49 16.45 -2.59
CA LYS A 42 -5.81 17.12 -2.46
C LYS A 42 -6.47 17.34 -3.82
N ASP A 43 -5.66 17.66 -4.84
CA ASP A 43 -6.14 17.84 -6.21
C ASP A 43 -6.72 16.52 -6.77
N TRP A 44 -6.13 15.39 -6.39
CA TRP A 44 -6.65 14.08 -6.73
C TRP A 44 -8.01 13.80 -6.07
N ILE A 45 -8.17 14.14 -4.79
CA ILE A 45 -9.47 13.99 -4.10
C ILE A 45 -10.54 14.85 -4.76
N GLY A 46 -10.20 16.09 -5.16
CA GLY A 46 -11.09 16.94 -5.95
C GLY A 46 -11.50 16.30 -7.28
N ALA A 47 -10.55 15.69 -7.99
CA ALA A 47 -10.81 14.98 -9.24
C ALA A 47 -11.71 13.75 -9.04
N VAL A 48 -11.55 13.01 -7.94
CA VAL A 48 -12.44 11.88 -7.59
C VAL A 48 -13.86 12.36 -7.29
N ARG A 49 -14.01 13.49 -6.60
CA ARG A 49 -15.33 14.05 -6.25
C ARG A 49 -16.09 14.65 -7.45
N ALA A 50 -15.38 15.04 -8.50
CA ALA A 50 -15.98 15.54 -9.73
C ALA A 50 -16.56 14.44 -10.63
N GLU A 51 -16.18 13.18 -10.38
CA GLU A 51 -16.59 12.01 -11.17
C GLU A 51 -17.65 11.23 -10.37
N ASP A 52 -18.72 10.76 -11.01
CA ASP A 52 -19.81 10.02 -10.33
C ASP A 52 -19.40 8.56 -10.08
N LEU A 53 -18.46 8.37 -9.15
CA LEU A 53 -17.85 7.09 -8.81
C LEU A 53 -18.04 6.80 -7.31
N PRO A 54 -19.22 6.31 -6.89
CA PRO A 54 -19.55 6.13 -5.47
C PRO A 54 -18.57 5.21 -4.74
N GLY A 55 -18.02 4.19 -5.42
CA GLY A 55 -16.99 3.33 -4.87
C GLY A 55 -15.70 4.09 -4.50
N LEU A 56 -15.32 5.09 -5.30
CA LEU A 56 -14.10 5.87 -5.09
C LEU A 56 -14.31 7.04 -4.13
N HIS A 57 -15.53 7.56 -4.01
CA HIS A 57 -15.88 8.57 -3.01
C HIS A 57 -15.67 8.09 -1.57
N SER A 58 -16.06 6.85 -1.27
CA SER A 58 -15.84 6.26 0.07
C SER A 58 -14.35 6.18 0.41
N PHE A 59 -13.52 5.80 -0.57
CA PHE A 59 -12.07 5.76 -0.45
C PHE A 59 -11.47 7.16 -0.24
N ALA A 60 -11.90 8.15 -1.03
CA ALA A 60 -11.46 9.53 -0.88
C ALA A 60 -11.82 10.11 0.50
N THR A 61 -13.01 9.78 1.02
CA THR A 61 -13.46 10.18 2.36
C THR A 61 -12.57 9.57 3.45
N GLY A 62 -12.18 8.30 3.32
CA GLY A 62 -11.23 7.66 4.22
C GLY A 62 -9.86 8.34 4.17
N LEU A 63 -9.37 8.64 2.96
CA LEU A 63 -8.08 9.29 2.76
C LEU A 63 -8.02 10.70 3.36
N GLU A 64 -9.13 11.45 3.32
CA GLU A 64 -9.24 12.77 3.96
C GLU A 64 -9.24 12.68 5.48
N LYS A 65 -9.92 11.69 6.06
CA LYS A 65 -9.92 11.46 7.52
C LYS A 65 -8.52 11.16 8.03
N ASP A 66 -7.76 10.37 7.27
CA ASP A 66 -6.40 9.94 7.63
C ASP A 66 -5.31 10.83 6.98
N TRP A 67 -5.65 12.06 6.57
CA TRP A 67 -4.76 12.90 5.75
C TRP A 67 -3.38 13.15 6.37
N ASP A 68 -3.35 13.38 7.69
CA ASP A 68 -2.10 13.61 8.41
C ASP A 68 -1.25 12.35 8.44
N ALA A 69 -1.86 11.18 8.67
CA ALA A 69 -1.18 9.89 8.63
C ALA A 69 -0.65 9.56 7.22
N VAL A 70 -1.42 9.84 6.18
CA VAL A 70 -1.02 9.66 4.77
C VAL A 70 0.14 10.60 4.42
N THR A 71 0.06 11.87 4.82
CA THR A 71 1.13 12.86 4.62
C THR A 71 2.39 12.43 5.33
N GLN A 72 2.31 12.02 6.60
CA GLN A 72 3.46 11.53 7.36
C GLN A 72 4.01 10.23 6.77
N GLY A 73 3.17 9.29 6.35
CA GLY A 73 3.61 8.05 5.70
C GLY A 73 4.35 8.29 4.38
N LEU A 74 3.93 9.31 3.63
CA LEU A 74 4.56 9.72 2.37
C LEU A 74 5.70 10.73 2.54
N SER A 75 5.90 11.35 3.69
CA SER A 75 7.02 12.29 3.93
C SER A 75 8.10 11.70 4.83
N SER A 76 7.76 10.74 5.68
CA SER A 76 8.69 10.10 6.62
C SER A 76 9.66 9.15 5.93
N ARG A 77 10.92 9.17 6.37
CA ARG A 77 11.91 8.14 6.02
C ARG A 77 11.56 6.77 6.61
N TRP A 78 10.77 6.75 7.68
CA TRP A 78 10.32 5.54 8.36
C TRP A 78 8.93 5.17 7.88
N ASN A 79 8.78 3.94 7.40
CA ASN A 79 7.51 3.37 6.98
C ASN A 79 7.21 2.08 7.76
N SER A 80 5.93 1.74 7.87
CA SER A 80 5.47 0.54 8.56
C SER A 80 5.62 -0.74 7.74
N GLY A 81 6.08 -0.69 6.49
CA GLY A 81 6.05 -1.82 5.55
C GLY A 81 6.79 -3.06 6.04
N ALA A 82 7.99 -2.90 6.61
CA ALA A 82 8.75 -4.02 7.17
C ALA A 82 8.07 -4.66 8.40
N VAL A 83 7.45 -3.82 9.24
CA VAL A 83 6.71 -4.25 10.44
C VAL A 83 5.43 -4.97 10.03
N GLU A 84 4.66 -4.41 9.10
CA GLU A 84 3.44 -5.00 8.56
C GLU A 84 3.71 -6.33 7.86
N GLY A 85 4.81 -6.43 7.09
CA GLY A 85 5.25 -7.69 6.48
C GLY A 85 5.51 -8.77 7.53
N SER A 86 6.19 -8.40 8.62
CA SER A 86 6.45 -9.31 9.75
C SER A 86 5.15 -9.73 10.45
N VAL A 87 4.23 -8.80 10.70
CA VAL A 87 2.91 -9.08 11.27
C VAL A 87 2.09 -9.99 10.35
N ASN A 88 2.11 -9.74 9.05
CA ASN A 88 1.41 -10.56 8.06
C ASN A 88 1.96 -11.99 8.02
N HIS A 89 3.29 -12.14 8.06
CA HIS A 89 3.94 -13.46 8.14
C HIS A 89 3.49 -14.24 9.40
N ILE A 90 3.44 -13.57 10.56
CA ILE A 90 2.95 -14.16 11.81
C ILE A 90 1.46 -14.54 11.69
N LYS A 91 0.62 -13.67 11.13
CA LYS A 91 -0.81 -13.93 10.91
C LYS A 91 -1.01 -15.15 9.99
N MET A 92 -0.22 -15.25 8.93
CA MET A 92 -0.23 -16.38 8.01
C MET A 92 0.14 -17.69 8.73
N ILE A 93 1.21 -17.71 9.52
CA ILE A 93 1.60 -18.91 10.30
C ILE A 93 0.49 -19.31 11.27
N LYS A 94 -0.11 -18.34 11.98
CA LYS A 94 -1.26 -18.61 12.86
C LYS A 94 -2.44 -19.19 12.09
N CYS A 95 -2.73 -18.68 10.90
CA CYS A 95 -3.81 -19.17 10.04
C CYS A 95 -3.57 -20.61 9.57
N GLN A 96 -2.35 -20.93 9.11
CA GLN A 96 -1.97 -22.30 8.73
C GLN A 96 -2.07 -23.30 9.89
N MET A 97 -2.00 -22.82 11.13
CA MET A 97 -2.07 -23.62 12.34
C MET A 97 -3.45 -23.54 13.01
N PHE A 98 -4.48 -23.07 12.30
CA PHE A 98 -5.85 -22.93 12.81
C PHE A 98 -5.93 -22.17 14.14
N GLY A 99 -5.10 -21.14 14.30
CA GLY A 99 -5.03 -20.32 15.52
C GLY A 99 -4.31 -20.96 16.71
N ARG A 100 -3.81 -22.20 16.59
CA ARG A 100 -3.19 -22.96 17.70
C ARG A 100 -1.73 -22.59 17.97
N ALA A 101 -1.12 -21.75 17.12
CA ALA A 101 0.25 -21.29 17.27
C ALA A 101 0.39 -20.24 18.39
N LYS A 102 0.62 -20.71 19.62
CA LYS A 102 1.01 -19.86 20.76
C LYS A 102 2.44 -19.34 20.62
N LEU A 103 2.83 -18.34 21.41
CA LEU A 103 4.14 -17.69 21.34
C LEU A 103 5.34 -18.68 21.30
N PRO A 104 5.38 -19.78 22.07
CA PRO A 104 6.48 -20.75 21.99
C PRO A 104 6.60 -21.43 20.62
N LEU A 105 5.48 -21.71 19.96
CA LEU A 105 5.45 -22.32 18.62
C LEU A 105 5.82 -21.30 17.54
N LEU A 106 5.38 -20.06 17.69
CA LEU A 106 5.75 -18.97 16.78
C LEU A 106 7.25 -18.68 16.82
N ARG A 107 7.88 -18.68 18.01
CA ARG A 107 9.34 -18.51 18.16
C ARG A 107 10.16 -19.59 17.44
N LYS A 108 9.62 -20.80 17.30
CA LYS A 108 10.27 -21.89 16.54
C LYS A 108 10.11 -21.74 15.02
N ARG A 109 9.03 -21.12 14.55
CA ARG A 109 8.70 -20.97 13.12
C ARG A 109 9.11 -19.62 12.53
N VAL A 110 9.24 -18.61 13.38
CA VAL A 110 9.72 -17.27 13.04
C VAL A 110 11.05 -17.10 13.76
N PRO A 111 12.15 -17.59 13.16
CA PRO A 111 13.47 -17.33 13.72
C PRO A 111 13.66 -15.81 13.77
N PRO A 112 14.32 -15.27 14.83
CA PRO A 112 14.65 -13.87 14.87
C PRO A 112 15.41 -13.53 13.59
N THR A 113 14.80 -12.70 12.76
CA THR A 113 15.41 -12.26 11.52
C THR A 113 16.68 -11.53 11.93
N ALA A 114 17.84 -12.01 11.45
CA ALA A 114 19.07 -11.22 11.56
C ALA A 114 18.76 -9.84 10.96
N ARG A 115 18.94 -8.79 11.77
CA ARG A 115 18.78 -7.39 11.38
C ARG A 115 19.30 -7.23 9.96
N GLN A 116 18.43 -6.88 8.99
CA GLN A 116 18.89 -6.63 7.62
C GLN A 116 19.97 -5.54 7.66
N PRO A 117 21.25 -5.83 7.35
CA PRO A 117 22.25 -4.81 7.16
C PRO A 117 21.99 -4.22 5.77
N GLY A 118 21.13 -3.21 5.70
CA GLY A 118 20.71 -2.65 4.41
C GLY A 118 19.76 -1.46 4.46
N VAL A 119 19.15 -1.15 5.61
CA VAL A 119 18.58 0.19 5.83
C VAL A 119 19.70 1.07 6.38
N THR A 120 20.70 1.36 5.55
CA THR A 120 21.61 2.47 5.82
C THR A 120 20.76 3.72 5.95
N SER A 121 20.78 4.29 7.14
CA SER A 121 20.39 5.65 7.41
C SER A 121 21.02 6.56 6.36
N ALA A 122 20.23 7.04 5.41
CA ALA A 122 20.60 8.24 4.67
C ALA A 122 20.54 9.40 5.68
N SER A 123 21.74 9.83 6.06
CA SER A 123 22.18 11.08 6.71
C SER A 123 21.14 12.21 6.69
N CYS A 124 20.75 12.80 7.82
CA CYS A 124 21.42 13.99 8.38
C CYS A 124 21.96 14.94 7.31
N ALA A 125 21.12 15.91 6.95
CA ALA A 125 21.47 17.29 6.64
C ALA A 125 20.23 18.14 6.94
#